data_AF-A0A3D8P8X4-F1
#
_entry.id   AF-A0A3D8P8X4-F1
#
_cell.length_a   1.000
_cell.length_b   1.000
_cell.length_c   1.000
_cell.angle_alpha   90.00
_cell.angle_beta   90.00
_cell.angle_gamma   90.00
#
_symmetry.space_group_name_H-M   'P 1'
#
loop_
_entity.id
_entity.type
_entity.pdbx_description
1 polymer ?
#
loop_
_entity_poly.entity_id
_entity_poly.type
_entity_poly.pdbx_seq_one_letter_code
_entity_poly.pdbx_strand_id
1 'polypeptide(L)'
;MRDGEADPRIIVVKGRDRWALENLMQAGPRGCTPIDHPGPRWSAYVFKLKKAGICIETIHESHEGPFPGHHARYVLRSSVTPGREAAA
;
A
#
# COMPACT_ATOMS: atom_id res chain seq x y z
N MET A 1 2.15 -11.06 -13.46
CA MET A 1 0.70 -11.32 -13.58
C MET A 1 0.08 -10.10 -14.23
N ARG A 2 -0.59 -10.24 -15.37
CA ARG A 2 -1.39 -9.16 -15.97
C ARG A 2 -2.75 -9.14 -15.26
N ASP A 3 -3.23 -7.95 -14.90
CA ASP A 3 -4.51 -7.70 -14.22
C ASP A 3 -5.73 -7.93 -15.13
N GLY A 4 -5.81 -9.05 -15.85
CA GLY A 4 -6.83 -9.29 -16.87
C GLY A 4 -7.77 -10.49 -16.65
N GLU A 5 -7.48 -11.38 -15.70
CA GLU A 5 -8.13 -12.71 -15.71
C GLU A 5 -8.46 -13.29 -14.33
N ALA A 6 -8.22 -12.54 -13.25
CA ALA A 6 -8.59 -12.96 -11.91
C ALA A 6 -9.85 -12.22 -11.45
N ASP A 7 -10.85 -12.97 -10.96
CA ASP A 7 -12.04 -12.38 -10.37
C ASP A 7 -11.67 -11.43 -9.21
N PRO A 8 -12.38 -10.29 -9.07
CA PRO A 8 -12.17 -9.39 -7.97
C PRO A 8 -12.40 -10.11 -6.64
N ARG A 9 -11.47 -9.94 -5.69
CA ARG A 9 -11.55 -10.54 -4.35
C ARG A 9 -11.92 -9.49 -3.32
N ILE A 10 -12.79 -9.89 -2.39
CA ILE A 10 -13.14 -9.06 -1.25
C ILE A 10 -12.17 -9.37 -0.11
N ILE A 11 -11.59 -8.31 0.46
CA ILE A 11 -10.77 -8.38 1.67
C ILE A 11 -11.34 -7.42 2.71
N VAL A 12 -11.26 -7.80 3.97
CA VAL A 12 -11.63 -6.93 5.10
C VAL A 12 -10.36 -6.49 5.81
N VAL A 13 -10.09 -5.19 5.77
CA VAL A 13 -8.95 -4.56 6.44
C VAL A 13 -9.42 -3.53 7.45
N LYS A 14 -8.70 -3.36 8.56
CA LYS A 14 -9.09 -2.44 9.64
C LYS A 14 -7.87 -1.73 10.23
N GLY A 15 -8.14 -0.69 11.02
CA GLY A 15 -7.11 0.05 11.76
C GLY A 15 -6.00 0.57 10.86
N ARG A 16 -4.74 0.31 11.24
CA ARG A 16 -3.57 0.82 10.53
C ARG A 16 -3.31 0.15 9.18
N ASP A 17 -3.74 -1.09 8.99
CA ASP A 17 -3.63 -1.78 7.71
C ASP A 17 -4.59 -1.14 6.68
N ARG A 18 -5.83 -0.80 7.11
CA ARG A 18 -6.78 -0.01 6.31
C ARG A 18 -6.22 1.37 5.98
N TRP A 19 -5.75 2.10 6.99
CA TRP A 19 -5.15 3.43 6.79
C TRP A 19 -4.01 3.39 5.76
N ALA A 20 -3.10 2.42 5.85
CA ALA A 20 -2.00 2.30 4.90
C ALA A 20 -2.52 2.05 3.46
N LEU A 21 -3.54 1.20 3.31
CA LEU A 21 -4.16 0.94 2.00
C LEU A 21 -4.82 2.19 1.42
N GLU A 22 -5.54 2.97 2.22
CA GLU A 22 -6.19 4.20 1.78
C GLU A 22 -5.18 5.26 1.32
N ASN A 23 -4.07 5.41 2.03
CA ASN A 23 -2.99 6.29 1.61
C ASN A 23 -2.38 5.84 0.27
N LEU A 24 -2.15 4.53 0.11
CA LEU A 24 -1.64 3.98 -1.15
C LEU A 24 -2.61 4.20 -2.32
N MET A 25 -3.91 4.04 -2.08
CA MET A 25 -4.95 4.36 -3.07
C MET A 25 -4.93 5.84 -3.45
N GLN A 26 -4.80 6.74 -2.46
CA GLN A 26 -4.76 8.19 -2.69
C GLN A 26 -3.47 8.64 -3.41
N ALA A 27 -2.32 8.05 -3.07
CA ALA A 27 -1.06 8.36 -3.73
C ALA A 27 -0.98 7.84 -5.17
N GLY A 28 -1.75 6.78 -5.47
CA GLY A 28 -1.82 6.16 -6.77
C GLY A 28 -0.44 5.74 -7.31
N PRO A 29 -0.12 5.99 -8.58
CA PRO A 29 1.14 5.55 -9.17
C PRO A 29 2.39 6.21 -8.58
N ARG A 30 2.24 7.32 -7.83
CA ARG A 30 3.35 7.97 -7.11
C ARG A 30 3.78 7.20 -5.86
N GLY A 31 2.90 6.39 -5.30
CA GLY A 31 3.15 5.65 -4.07
C GLY A 31 3.39 6.50 -2.82
N CYS A 32 3.55 5.82 -1.69
CA CYS A 32 3.78 6.43 -0.38
C CYS A 32 5.19 6.11 0.13
N THR A 33 5.84 7.09 0.74
CA THR A 33 7.05 6.91 1.55
C THR A 33 6.77 7.38 2.98
N PRO A 34 7.41 6.78 4.01
CA PRO A 34 7.34 7.29 5.38
C PRO A 34 7.72 8.76 5.54
N ILE A 35 8.44 9.35 4.57
CA ILE A 35 8.81 10.78 4.57
C ILE A 35 7.58 11.65 4.32
N ASP A 36 6.84 11.39 3.25
CA ASP A 36 5.67 12.20 2.85
C ASP A 36 4.41 11.82 3.65
N HIS A 37 4.33 10.58 4.10
CA HIS A 37 3.18 10.04 4.84
C HIS A 37 3.65 9.45 6.17
N PRO A 38 3.93 10.30 7.18
CA PRO A 38 4.51 9.85 8.42
C PRO A 38 3.57 8.89 9.15
N GLY A 39 4.10 7.71 9.49
CA GLY A 39 3.35 6.68 10.20
C GLY A 39 4.28 5.59 10.73
N PRO A 40 4.01 5.03 11.91
CA PRO A 40 4.87 3.98 12.47
C PRO A 40 4.77 2.71 11.61
N ARG A 41 5.91 2.08 11.33
CA ARG A 41 5.99 0.69 10.80
C ARG A 41 5.26 0.42 9.49
N TRP A 42 5.41 1.28 8.48
CA TRP A 42 4.90 1.06 7.12
C TRP A 42 5.18 -0.34 6.56
N SER A 43 6.40 -0.85 6.74
CA SER A 43 6.80 -2.17 6.28
C SER A 43 5.91 -3.30 6.83
N ALA A 44 5.45 -3.19 8.08
CA ALA A 44 4.59 -4.20 8.70
C ALA A 44 3.17 -4.19 8.11
N TYR A 45 2.61 -3.01 7.84
CA TYR A 45 1.29 -2.87 7.23
C TYR A 45 1.31 -3.38 5.79
N VAL A 46 2.30 -2.96 5.00
CA VAL A 46 2.49 -3.43 3.62
C VAL A 46 2.69 -4.94 3.57
N PHE A 47 3.46 -5.53 4.49
CA PHE A 47 3.63 -6.97 4.57
C PHE A 47 2.29 -7.71 4.76
N LYS A 48 1.44 -7.24 5.67
CA LYS A 48 0.10 -7.83 5.88
C LYS A 48 -0.81 -7.66 4.67
N LEU A 49 -0.80 -6.50 4.03
CA LEU A 49 -1.59 -6.23 2.82
C LEU A 49 -1.15 -7.13 1.65
N LYS A 50 0.16 -7.34 1.46
CA LYS A 50 0.70 -8.31 0.49
C LYS A 50 0.23 -9.73 0.80
N LYS A 51 0.24 -10.13 2.08
CA LYS A 51 -0.27 -11.44 2.51
C LYS A 51 -1.77 -11.60 2.25
N ALA A 52 -2.54 -10.51 2.30
CA ALA A 52 -3.95 -10.46 1.93
C ALA A 52 -4.20 -10.50 0.41
N GLY A 53 -3.13 -10.55 -0.41
CA GLY A 53 -3.22 -10.66 -1.86
C GLY A 53 -3.20 -9.34 -2.62
N ILE A 54 -2.95 -8.22 -1.93
CA ILE A 54 -2.82 -6.91 -2.60
C ILE A 54 -1.43 -6.81 -3.23
N CYS A 55 -1.38 -6.52 -4.55
CA CYS A 55 -0.12 -6.30 -5.24
C CYS A 55 0.42 -4.91 -4.91
N ILE A 56 1.50 -4.86 -4.12
CA ILE A 56 2.20 -3.64 -3.74
C ILE A 56 3.67 -3.80 -4.10
N GLU A 57 4.23 -2.86 -4.86
CA GLU A 57 5.65 -2.81 -5.14
C GLU A 57 6.39 -2.05 -4.03
N THR A 58 7.63 -2.46 -3.75
CA THR A 58 8.53 -1.73 -2.86
C THR A 58 9.73 -1.26 -3.67
N ILE A 59 9.82 0.04 -3.89
CA ILE A 59 10.94 0.71 -4.56
C ILE A 59 11.86 1.25 -3.47
N HIS A 60 13.17 1.06 -3.60
CA HIS A 60 14.15 1.66 -2.70
C HIS A 60 14.62 2.99 -3.28
N GLU A 61 14.36 4.07 -2.57
CA GLU A 61 14.78 5.42 -2.94
C GLU A 61 15.94 5.85 -2.05
N SER A 62 17.03 6.29 -2.68
CA SER A 62 18.12 6.97 -1.99
C SER A 62 17.68 8.37 -1.57
N HIS A 63 18.12 8.82 -0.40
CA HIS A 63 17.98 10.21 0.00
C HIS A 63 19.32 10.77 0.48
N GLU A 64 19.53 12.04 0.17
CA GLU A 64 20.70 12.80 0.57
C GLU A 64 20.41 13.63 1.85
N GLY A 65 21.41 14.36 2.33
CA GLY A 65 21.32 15.21 3.52
C GLY A 65 22.24 14.76 4.66
N PRO A 66 22.06 15.30 5.88
CA PRO A 66 22.94 15.01 7.03
C PRO A 66 22.98 13.54 7.45
N PHE A 67 21.95 12.77 7.09
CA PHE A 67 21.84 11.34 7.34
C PHE A 67 21.49 10.64 6.03
N PRO A 68 22.46 10.38 5.15
CA PRO A 68 22.20 9.74 3.87
C PRO A 68 21.81 8.27 4.07
N GLY A 69 20.94 7.77 3.21
CA GLY A 69 20.46 6.40 3.31
C GLY A 69 19.45 6.05 2.22
N HIS A 70 18.74 4.94 2.43
CA HIS A 70 17.66 4.51 1.56
C HIS A 70 16.39 4.32 2.37
N HIS A 71 15.26 4.61 1.75
CA HIS A 71 13.96 4.33 2.31
C HIS A 71 13.06 3.67 1.26
N ALA A 72 11.98 3.05 1.73
CA ALA A 72 11.01 2.41 0.86
C ALA A 72 9.95 3.41 0.37
N ARG A 73 9.68 3.40 -0.93
CA ARG A 73 8.45 3.88 -1.53
C ARG A 73 7.58 2.69 -1.91
N TYR A 74 6.34 2.71 -1.45
CA TYR A 74 5.36 1.66 -1.69
C TYR A 74 4.37 2.10 -2.76
N VAL A 75 4.22 1.31 -3.83
CA VAL A 75 3.33 1.65 -4.95
C VAL A 75 2.26 0.58 -5.07
N LEU A 76 0.99 0.98 -5.03
CA LEU A 76 -0.13 0.07 -5.27
C LEU A 76 -0.18 -0.29 -6.76
N ARG A 77 -0.14 -1.58 -7.06
CA ARG A 77 -0.20 -2.11 -8.43
C ARG A 77 -1.56 -2.74 -8.74
N SER A 78 -2.25 -3.28 -7.73
CA SER A 78 -3.62 -3.75 -7.89
C SER A 78 -4.62 -2.60 -8.00
N SER A 79 -5.63 -2.76 -8.86
CA SER A 79 -6.85 -1.93 -8.81
C SER A 79 -7.66 -2.30 -7.57
N VAL A 80 -7.80 -1.36 -6.63
CA VAL A 80 -8.56 -1.54 -5.39
C VAL A 80 -9.65 -0.49 -5.32
N THR A 81 -10.87 -0.91 -5.00
CA THR A 81 -12.00 0.00 -4.75
C THR A 81 -12.57 -0.25 -3.36
N PRO A 82 -13.11 0.78 -2.68
CA PRO A 82 -13.81 0.58 -1.42
C PRO A 82 -15.03 -0.33 -1.64
N GLY A 83 -15.10 -1.42 -0.90
CA GLY A 83 -16.31 -2.24 -0.81
C GLY A 83 -17.33 -1.60 0.12
N ARG A 84 -18.62 -1.83 -0.15
CA ARG A 84 -19.68 -1.64 0.84
C ARG A 84 -20.12 -3.02 1.33
N GLU A 85 -20.28 -3.17 2.64
CA GLU A 85 -21.06 -4.30 3.14
C GLU A 85 -22.51 -4.07 2.71
N ALA A 86 -23.14 -5.05 2.06
CA ALA A 86 -24.57 -4.96 1.79
C ALA A 86 -25.29 -5.02 3.16
N ALA A 87 -26.18 -4.06 3.42
CA ALA A 87 -27.05 -4.15 4.59
C ALA A 87 -27.85 -5.46 4.50
N ALA A 88 -27.79 -6.26 5.56
CA ALA A 88 -28.58 -7.48 5.72
C ALA A 88 -30.07 -7.17 5.85
#